data_AF-A0A017T8T9-F1
#
_entry.id   AF-A0A017T8T9-F1
#
_cell.length_a   1.000
_cell.length_b   1.000
_cell.length_c   1.000
_cell.angle_alpha   90.00
_cell.angle_beta   90.00
_cell.angle_gamma   90.00
#
_symmetry.space_group_name_H-M   'P 1'
#
loop_
_entity.id
_entity.type
_entity.pdbx_description
1 polymer ?
#
loop_
_entity_poly.entity_id
_entity_poly.type
_entity_poly.pdbx_seq_one_letter_code
_entity_poly.pdbx_strand_id
1 'polypeptide(L)'
;MPAELPPGPHRAALELANEATFSPQELDAYRKVMDEIQQLREYGEAKRTEGEAAGFEKGQAAGKAEAVLAVLAARGIAVDDKSQARILACTDAGTLDQWIGRATTASVVEAVFATTL
;
A
#
# COMPACT_ATOMS: atom_id res chain seq x y z
N MET A 1 -38.16 31.98 -12.22
CA MET A 1 -38.86 31.15 -11.21
C MET A 1 -40.33 31.07 -11.62
N PRO A 2 -40.99 29.90 -11.59
CA PRO A 2 -42.41 29.85 -11.91
C PRO A 2 -43.21 30.55 -10.80
N ALA A 3 -44.37 31.09 -11.15
CA ALA A 3 -45.23 31.85 -10.24
C ALA A 3 -45.65 31.01 -9.02
N GLU A 4 -45.75 31.65 -7.85
CA GLU A 4 -46.24 31.03 -6.62
C GLU A 4 -47.60 30.38 -6.86
N LEU A 5 -47.71 29.07 -6.60
CA LEU A 5 -48.99 28.35 -6.62
C LEU A 5 -49.97 29.04 -5.68
N PRO A 6 -51.29 29.09 -5.93
CA PRO A 6 -52.29 29.64 -5.02
C PRO A 6 -52.53 28.76 -3.76
N PRO A 7 -53.14 29.29 -2.68
CA PRO A 7 -53.35 28.54 -1.44
C PRO A 7 -54.23 27.32 -1.68
N GLY A 8 -53.84 26.16 -1.16
CA GLY A 8 -54.58 24.90 -1.34
C GLY A 8 -53.70 23.65 -1.23
N PRO A 9 -54.28 22.46 -1.47
CA PRO A 9 -53.62 21.18 -1.21
C PRO A 9 -52.35 20.97 -2.06
N HIS A 10 -52.28 21.53 -3.27
CA HIS A 10 -51.08 21.45 -4.12
C HIS A 10 -49.93 22.34 -3.63
N ARG A 11 -50.23 23.51 -3.05
CA ARG A 11 -49.21 24.36 -2.42
C ARG A 11 -48.68 23.69 -1.15
N ALA A 12 -49.57 23.18 -0.31
CA ALA A 12 -49.19 22.46 0.91
C ALA A 12 -48.38 21.18 0.61
N ALA A 13 -48.71 20.44 -0.45
CA ALA A 13 -47.93 19.29 -0.89
C ALA A 13 -46.55 19.68 -1.43
N LEU A 14 -46.42 20.82 -2.12
CA LEU A 14 -45.13 21.34 -2.56
C LEU A 14 -44.29 21.84 -1.38
N GLU A 15 -44.89 22.51 -0.41
CA GLU A 15 -44.24 22.93 0.84
C GLU A 15 -43.75 21.73 1.64
N LEU A 16 -44.57 20.69 1.81
CA LEU A 16 -44.19 19.44 2.49
C LEU A 16 -43.09 18.69 1.73
N ALA A 17 -43.19 18.63 0.39
CA ALA A 17 -42.13 18.05 -0.43
C ALA A 17 -40.84 18.87 -0.33
N ASN A 18 -40.89 20.20 -0.26
CA ASN A 18 -39.71 21.05 -0.08
C ASN A 18 -39.15 20.99 1.36
N GLU A 19 -39.98 20.79 2.39
CA GLU A 19 -39.52 20.50 3.75
C GLU A 19 -38.85 19.12 3.85
N ALA A 20 -39.34 18.15 3.07
CA ALA A 20 -38.80 16.79 3.02
C ALA A 20 -37.65 16.60 2.02
N THR A 21 -37.40 17.56 1.12
CA THR A 21 -36.39 17.47 0.06
C THR A 21 -35.48 18.69 0.13
N PHE A 22 -34.18 18.46 0.29
CA PHE A 22 -33.15 19.50 0.28
C PHE A 22 -33.39 20.55 -0.82
N SER A 23 -33.31 21.85 -0.46
CA SER A 23 -33.24 22.95 -1.40
C SER A 23 -32.05 22.78 -2.36
N PRO A 24 -32.03 23.47 -3.52
CA PRO A 24 -30.90 23.36 -4.45
C PRO A 24 -29.54 23.66 -3.80
N GLN A 25 -29.49 24.59 -2.85
CA GLN A 25 -28.27 24.94 -2.11
C GLN A 25 -27.85 23.83 -1.15
N GLU A 26 -28.80 23.20 -0.45
CA GLU A 26 -28.51 22.08 0.45
C GLU A 26 -28.13 20.82 -0.33
N LEU A 27 -28.70 20.59 -1.51
CA LEU A 27 -28.28 19.53 -2.42
C LEU A 27 -26.86 19.75 -2.93
N ASP A 28 -26.48 20.99 -3.26
CA ASP A 28 -25.12 21.33 -3.66
C ASP A 28 -24.13 21.10 -2.52
N ALA A 29 -24.47 21.57 -1.32
CA ALA A 29 -23.69 21.32 -0.12
C ALA A 29 -23.54 19.82 0.18
N TYR A 30 -24.64 19.05 0.07
CA TYR A 30 -24.62 17.60 0.24
C TYR A 30 -23.73 16.91 -0.79
N ARG A 31 -23.85 17.26 -2.08
CA ARG A 31 -22.99 16.70 -3.14
C ARG A 31 -21.53 17.00 -2.88
N LYS A 32 -21.20 18.24 -2.51
CA LYS A 32 -19.83 18.62 -2.20
C LYS A 32 -19.25 17.79 -1.04
N VAL A 33 -20.01 17.60 0.03
CA VAL A 33 -19.58 16.75 1.16
C VAL A 33 -19.39 15.30 0.71
N MET A 34 -20.31 14.77 -0.10
CA MET A 34 -20.22 13.41 -0.60
C MET A 34 -19.01 13.21 -1.54
N ASP A 35 -18.72 14.19 -2.40
CA ASP A 35 -17.54 14.19 -3.25
C ASP A 35 -16.25 14.23 -2.43
N GLU A 36 -16.19 15.06 -1.37
CA GLU A 36 -15.05 15.10 -0.45
C GLU A 36 -14.86 13.76 0.28
N ILE A 37 -15.95 13.12 0.76
CA ILE A 37 -15.90 11.79 1.38
C ILE A 37 -15.40 10.74 0.39
N GLN A 38 -15.86 10.79 -0.86
CA GLN A 38 -15.45 9.86 -1.90
C GLN A 38 -13.95 10.01 -2.20
N GLN A 39 -13.46 11.24 -2.35
CA GLN A 39 -12.03 11.52 -2.57
C GLN A 39 -11.16 11.02 -1.41
N LEU A 40 -11.61 11.22 -0.16
CA LEU A 40 -10.88 10.73 1.01
C LEU A 40 -10.81 9.19 1.04
N ARG A 41 -11.88 8.50 0.64
CA ARG A 41 -11.90 7.03 0.53
C ARG A 41 -10.92 6.55 -0.54
N GLU A 42 -10.97 7.13 -1.73
CA GLU A 42 -10.07 6.79 -2.84
C GLU A 42 -8.60 7.01 -2.46
N TYR A 43 -8.30 8.15 -1.83
CA TYR A 43 -6.97 8.42 -1.31
C TYR A 43 -6.54 7.39 -0.26
N GLY A 44 -7.43 7.04 0.68
CA GLY A 44 -7.17 6.03 1.69
C GLY A 44 -6.95 4.64 1.11
N GLU A 45 -7.68 4.28 0.06
CA GLU A 45 -7.49 3.03 -0.68
C GLU A 45 -6.14 3.00 -1.41
N ALA A 46 -5.80 4.07 -2.13
CA ALA A 46 -4.51 4.20 -2.79
C ALA A 46 -3.34 4.10 -1.79
N LYS A 47 -3.45 4.73 -0.61
CA LYS A 47 -2.41 4.63 0.42
C LYS A 47 -2.29 3.24 1.03
N ARG A 48 -3.40 2.51 1.16
CA ARG A 48 -3.38 1.13 1.62
C ARG A 48 -2.69 0.22 0.62
N THR A 49 -3.02 0.34 -0.67
CA THR A 49 -2.41 -0.49 -1.72
C THR A 49 -0.92 -0.20 -1.88
N GLU A 50 -0.51 1.08 -1.84
CA GLU A 50 0.91 1.47 -1.78
C GLU A 50 1.62 0.83 -0.56
N GLY A 51 0.99 0.87 0.61
CA GLY A 51 1.52 0.30 1.84
C GLY A 51 1.65 -1.23 1.80
N GLU A 52 0.66 -1.93 1.23
CA GLU A 52 0.67 -3.38 1.04
C GLU A 52 1.79 -3.80 0.08
N ALA A 53 1.94 -3.08 -1.05
CA ALA A 53 3.02 -3.33 -2.00
C ALA A 53 4.40 -3.14 -1.36
N ALA A 54 4.62 -2.00 -0.69
CA ALA A 54 5.88 -1.72 0.00
C ALA A 54 6.16 -2.72 1.14
N GLY A 55 5.12 -3.17 1.84
CA GLY A 55 5.22 -4.21 2.87
C GLY A 55 5.62 -5.56 2.29
N PHE A 56 5.03 -5.95 1.16
CA PHE A 56 5.36 -7.19 0.46
C PHE A 56 6.81 -7.19 -0.04
N GLU A 57 7.27 -6.11 -0.65
CA GLU A 57 8.65 -5.98 -1.13
C GLU A 57 9.67 -6.06 0.02
N LYS A 58 9.43 -5.34 1.12
CA LYS A 58 10.27 -5.40 2.32
C LYS A 58 10.29 -6.79 2.94
N GLY A 59 9.13 -7.44 3.04
CA GLY A 59 9.01 -8.80 3.57
C GLY A 59 9.74 -9.82 2.70
N GLN A 60 9.64 -9.69 1.37
CA GLN A 60 10.35 -10.54 0.43
C GLN A 60 11.87 -10.39 0.57
N ALA A 61 12.38 -9.16 0.63
CA ALA A 61 13.82 -8.92 0.81
C ALA A 61 14.32 -9.47 2.16
N ALA A 62 13.62 -9.20 3.26
CA ALA A 62 13.98 -9.72 4.58
C ALA A 62 14.01 -11.25 4.61
N GLY A 63 12.97 -11.91 4.09
CA GLY A 63 12.92 -13.37 4.02
C GLY A 63 14.03 -13.97 3.15
N LYS A 64 14.39 -13.32 2.04
CA LYS A 64 15.51 -13.76 1.20
C LYS A 64 16.86 -13.56 1.89
N ALA A 65 17.06 -12.47 2.63
CA ALA A 65 18.27 -12.25 3.43
C ALA A 65 18.44 -13.35 4.50
N GLU A 66 17.36 -13.70 5.21
CA GLU A 66 17.34 -14.83 6.13
C GLU A 66 17.65 -16.16 5.43
N ALA A 67 17.12 -16.37 4.22
CA ALA A 67 17.40 -17.57 3.43
C ALA A 67 18.88 -17.70 3.04
N VAL A 68 19.56 -16.60 2.66
CA VAL A 68 21.02 -16.62 2.41
C VAL A 68 21.77 -17.12 3.65
N LEU A 69 21.47 -16.56 4.82
CA LEU A 69 22.10 -16.95 6.08
C LEU A 69 21.80 -18.41 6.43
N ALA A 70 20.56 -18.86 6.24
CA ALA A 70 20.17 -20.24 6.48
C ALA A 70 20.93 -21.23 5.60
N VAL A 71 21.12 -20.92 4.31
CA VAL A 71 21.91 -21.76 3.39
C VAL A 71 23.38 -21.81 3.81
N LEU A 72 23.99 -20.67 4.17
CA LEU A 72 25.37 -20.63 4.66
C LEU A 72 25.54 -21.46 5.94
N ALA A 73 24.61 -21.33 6.89
CA ALA A 73 24.59 -22.11 8.12
C ALA A 73 24.44 -23.62 7.85
N ALA A 74 23.53 -24.02 6.95
CA ALA A 74 23.34 -25.42 6.56
C ALA A 74 24.59 -26.03 5.92
N ARG A 75 25.43 -25.21 5.31
CA ARG A 75 26.72 -25.61 4.72
C ARG A 75 27.89 -25.53 5.70
N GLY A 76 27.66 -25.10 6.93
CA GLY A 76 28.71 -24.94 7.95
C GLY A 76 29.67 -23.79 7.65
N ILE A 77 29.26 -22.80 6.85
CA ILE A 77 30.07 -21.63 6.55
C ILE A 77 29.86 -20.60 7.66
N ALA A 78 30.93 -20.25 8.36
CA ALA A 78 30.91 -19.20 9.36
C ALA A 78 30.64 -17.83 8.69
N VAL A 79 29.70 -17.08 9.26
CA VAL A 79 29.36 -15.73 8.82
C VAL A 79 29.77 -14.78 9.95
N ASP A 80 30.66 -13.84 9.63
CA ASP A 80 31.05 -12.78 10.57
C ASP A 80 29.96 -11.70 10.68
N ASP A 81 29.98 -10.94 11.78
CA ASP A 81 28.96 -9.92 12.08
C ASP A 81 28.80 -8.88 10.96
N LYS A 82 29.90 -8.51 10.28
CA LYS A 82 29.87 -7.53 9.20
C LYS A 82 29.18 -8.11 7.96
N SER A 83 29.47 -9.37 7.61
CA SER A 83 28.79 -10.05 6.51
C SER A 83 27.31 -10.29 6.83
N GLN A 84 26.97 -10.69 8.06
CA GLN A 84 25.59 -10.85 8.49
C GLN A 84 24.81 -9.53 8.40
N ALA A 85 25.38 -8.44 8.92
CA ALA A 85 24.76 -7.12 8.84
C ALA A 85 24.57 -6.66 7.39
N ARG A 86 25.54 -6.93 6.51
CA ARG A 86 25.43 -6.63 5.08
C ARG A 86 24.29 -7.40 4.41
N ILE A 87 24.12 -8.68 4.76
CA ILE A 87 23.05 -9.52 4.20
C ILE A 87 21.69 -9.00 4.65
N LEU A 88 21.51 -8.78 5.95
CA LEU A 88 20.24 -8.32 6.53
C LEU A 88 19.86 -6.89 6.12
N ALA A 89 20.84 -6.04 5.81
CA ALA A 89 20.59 -4.68 5.34
C ALA A 89 20.25 -4.60 3.83
N CYS A 90 20.43 -5.68 3.07
CA CYS A 90 20.14 -5.67 1.65
C CYS A 90 18.63 -5.69 1.40
N THR A 91 18.12 -4.70 0.68
CA THR A 91 16.69 -4.59 0.32
C THR A 91 16.41 -4.95 -1.14
N ASP A 92 17.44 -5.27 -1.92
CA ASP A 92 17.28 -5.67 -3.32
C ASP A 92 17.09 -7.18 -3.44
N ALA A 93 15.85 -7.58 -3.73
CA ALA A 93 15.45 -8.97 -3.83
C ALA A 93 16.21 -9.73 -4.95
N GLY A 94 16.64 -9.04 -6.02
CA GLY A 94 17.39 -9.64 -7.12
C GLY A 94 18.85 -9.94 -6.75
N THR A 95 19.52 -9.01 -6.07
CA THR A 95 20.83 -9.26 -5.47
C THR A 95 20.79 -10.42 -4.49
N LEU A 96 19.76 -10.46 -3.63
CA LEU A 96 19.59 -11.54 -2.66
C LEU A 96 19.36 -12.91 -3.33
N ASP A 97 18.61 -12.99 -4.43
CA ASP A 97 18.47 -14.26 -5.18
C ASP A 97 19.81 -14.76 -5.72
N GLN A 98 20.65 -13.86 -6.25
CA GLN A 98 21.99 -14.22 -6.69
C GLN A 98 22.84 -14.72 -5.52
N TRP A 99 22.72 -14.07 -4.36
CA TRP A 99 23.42 -14.48 -3.14
C TRP A 99 22.96 -15.85 -2.64
N ILE A 100 21.66 -16.16 -2.71
CA ILE A 100 21.13 -17.50 -2.39
C ILE A 100 21.80 -18.53 -3.31
N GLY A 101 21.80 -18.28 -4.62
CA GLY A 101 22.44 -19.17 -5.60
C GLY A 101 23.92 -19.42 -5.30
N ARG A 102 24.69 -18.36 -5.04
CA ARG A 102 26.12 -18.46 -4.71
C ARG A 102 26.35 -19.13 -3.36
N ALA A 103 25.49 -18.88 -2.38
CA ALA A 103 25.57 -19.51 -1.06
C ALA A 103 25.45 -21.03 -1.13
N THR A 104 24.88 -21.62 -2.19
CA THR A 104 24.82 -23.08 -2.36
C THR A 104 26.16 -23.74 -2.70
N THR A 105 27.12 -22.99 -3.28
CA THR A 105 28.41 -23.52 -3.75
C THR A 105 29.64 -22.84 -3.14
N ALA A 106 29.49 -21.65 -2.55
CA ALA A 106 30.55 -20.88 -1.89
C ALA A 106 31.40 -21.71 -0.90
N SER A 107 32.71 -21.54 -0.84
CA SER A 107 33.52 -22.14 0.23
C SER A 107 33.66 -21.24 1.46
N VAL A 108 33.41 -19.94 1.29
CA VAL A 108 33.52 -18.87 2.29
C VAL A 108 32.44 -17.82 2.06
N VAL A 109 32.09 -17.04 3.09
CA VAL A 109 31.01 -16.05 3.02
C VAL A 109 31.25 -14.97 1.96
N GLU A 110 32.51 -14.58 1.74
CA GLU A 110 32.88 -13.54 0.78
C GLU A 110 32.52 -13.90 -0.66
N ALA A 111 32.51 -15.20 -0.98
CA ALA A 111 32.18 -15.67 -2.32
C ALA A 111 30.71 -15.40 -2.70
N VAL A 112 29.82 -15.22 -1.70
CA VAL A 112 28.43 -14.84 -1.93
C VAL A 112 28.33 -13.45 -2.56
N PHE A 113 29.24 -12.54 -2.20
CA PHE A 113 29.22 -11.15 -2.63
C PHE A 113 29.93 -10.89 -3.96
N ALA A 114 30.54 -11.91 -4.59
CA ALA A 114 31.27 -11.74 -5.83
C ALA A 114 30.34 -11.35 -6.98
N THR A 115 30.60 -10.25 -7.69
CA THR A 115 29.82 -9.86 -8.88
C THR A 115 30.22 -10.75 -10.05
N THR A 116 29.29 -11.54 -10.59
CA THR A 116 29.48 -12.13 -11.93
C THR A 116 29.31 -11.00 -12.94
N LEU A 117 30.35 -10.72 -13.74
CA LEU A 117 30.32 -9.80 -14.89
C LEU A 117 29.43 -10.35 -16.02
#